data_AF-A0A1G4XT60-F1
#
_entry.id   AF-A0A1G4XT60-F1
#
_cell.length_a   1.000
_cell.length_b   1.000
_cell.length_c   1.000
_cell.angle_alpha   90.00
_cell.angle_beta   90.00
_cell.angle_gamma   90.00
#
_symmetry.space_group_name_H-M   'P 1'
#
loop_
_entity.id
_entity.type
_entity.pdbx_description
1 polymer ?
#
loop_
_entity_poly.entity_id
_entity_poly.type
_entity_poly.pdbx_seq_one_letter_code
_entity_poly.pdbx_strand_id
1 'polypeptide(L)'
;MSHSISGSTQAYLIPGDPVRNVRLPRMFNATFERFGIDAVLLPMQVPVRDFAVFFKSAFLARNVRGMVIAPPHKPLVVDLLDGCGLFGRVAGSVNVVRRTEGDQLEGDLFDGEGLIGALDHCNIPFRGKRVLILGAGVSAAAIGVALAEGGTVNGAEYIAFHDSAAGKAAGVAAKLDAFFDATVVAVDSNAPEGYDLVINATPLGLVEGDALPLDVARMDSHAALFDILLRNQPTPLVRAAWARGLHAQAGFEMLIQQMPHYLRYFGHADAATALRADANFLREIVYPPAMHGEIAQPIRYHSANVA
;
A
#
# COMPACT_ATOMS: atom_id res chain seq x y z
N MET A 1 -16.86 24.53 8.21
CA MET A 1 -15.96 25.57 8.77
C MET A 1 -14.59 24.93 8.83
N SER A 2 -13.56 25.55 8.26
CA SER A 2 -12.19 25.06 8.39
C SER A 2 -11.87 24.96 9.88
N HIS A 3 -11.57 23.75 10.37
CA HIS A 3 -11.10 23.59 11.74
C HIS A 3 -9.72 24.26 11.84
N SER A 4 -9.69 25.47 12.39
CA SER A 4 -8.45 26.19 12.68
C SER A 4 -7.68 25.44 13.76
N ILE A 5 -6.39 25.21 13.53
CA ILE A 5 -5.47 24.62 14.51
C ILE A 5 -5.55 25.41 15.83
N SER A 6 -5.74 24.69 16.93
CA SER A 6 -5.85 25.25 18.28
C SER A 6 -4.84 24.61 19.25
N GLY A 7 -4.86 25.02 20.51
CA GLY A 7 -4.01 24.44 21.55
C GLY A 7 -4.33 22.97 21.90
N SER A 8 -5.51 22.46 21.52
CA SER A 8 -5.90 21.06 21.75
C SER A 8 -5.57 20.12 20.58
N THR A 9 -5.18 20.68 19.42
CA THR A 9 -5.01 19.91 18.19
C THR A 9 -3.93 18.84 18.32
N GLN A 10 -4.28 17.62 17.95
CA GLN A 10 -3.36 16.48 17.92
C GLN A 10 -2.56 16.44 16.62
N ALA A 11 -1.29 16.04 16.73
CA ALA A 11 -0.38 15.98 15.59
C ALA A 11 -0.11 14.52 15.19
N TYR A 12 -0.24 14.26 13.89
CA TYR A 12 0.30 13.09 13.22
C TYR A 12 1.37 13.56 12.23
N LEU A 13 2.45 12.81 12.09
CA LEU A 13 3.56 13.18 11.21
C LEU A 13 3.73 12.15 10.08
N ILE A 14 4.20 12.57 8.92
CA ILE A 14 4.68 11.67 7.86
C ILE A 14 6.13 11.94 7.49
N PRO A 15 7.10 11.37 8.25
CA PRO A 15 8.50 11.45 7.88
C PRO A 15 8.78 10.66 6.60
N GLY A 16 9.57 11.24 5.71
CA GLY A 16 10.04 10.62 4.46
C GLY A 16 11.17 11.41 3.82
N ASP A 17 11.75 10.87 2.76
CA ASP A 17 12.73 11.61 1.96
C ASP A 17 12.76 11.14 0.50
N PRO A 18 12.27 11.94 -0.47
CA PRO A 18 11.60 13.24 -0.31
C PRO A 18 10.10 13.10 0.05
N VAL A 19 9.54 14.05 0.78
CA VAL A 19 8.09 14.08 1.09
C VAL A 19 7.24 14.83 0.07
N ARG A 20 7.84 15.56 -0.87
CA ARG A 20 7.11 16.43 -1.83
C ARG A 20 5.96 15.75 -2.60
N ASN A 21 6.00 14.43 -2.74
CA ASN A 21 5.02 13.65 -3.51
C ASN A 21 4.11 12.77 -2.62
N VAL A 22 4.19 12.87 -1.29
CA VAL A 22 3.34 12.07 -0.41
C VAL A 22 1.91 12.61 -0.44
N ARG A 23 0.94 11.72 -0.70
CA ARG A 23 -0.47 12.08 -0.89
C ARG A 23 -1.29 12.04 0.40
N LEU A 24 -0.85 11.24 1.38
CA LEU A 24 -1.55 11.01 2.64
C LEU A 24 -1.88 12.27 3.45
N PRO A 25 -1.03 13.33 3.52
CA PRO A 25 -1.43 14.58 4.20
C PRO A 25 -2.75 15.15 3.70
N ARG A 26 -2.97 15.16 2.38
CA ARG A 26 -4.23 15.70 1.83
C ARG A 26 -5.42 14.83 2.23
N MET A 27 -5.25 13.51 2.21
CA MET A 27 -6.30 12.55 2.54
C MET A 27 -6.66 12.57 4.02
N PHE A 28 -5.66 12.53 4.92
CA PHE A 28 -5.86 12.57 6.35
C PHE A 28 -6.50 13.88 6.80
N ASN A 29 -5.98 15.02 6.35
CA ASN A 29 -6.55 16.31 6.79
C ASN A 29 -7.98 16.50 6.26
N ALA A 30 -8.29 16.10 5.02
CA ALA A 30 -9.67 16.11 4.51
C ALA A 30 -10.59 15.17 5.30
N THR A 31 -10.07 14.01 5.72
CA THR A 31 -10.79 13.06 6.57
C THR A 31 -11.05 13.64 7.96
N PHE A 32 -10.03 14.21 8.59
CA PHE A 32 -10.15 14.84 9.90
C PHE A 32 -11.16 15.98 9.88
N GLU A 33 -11.11 16.83 8.87
CA GLU A 33 -12.10 17.90 8.68
C GLU A 33 -13.51 17.35 8.48
N ARG A 34 -13.69 16.34 7.61
CA ARG A 34 -15.00 15.76 7.32
C ARG A 34 -15.65 15.10 8.53
N PHE A 35 -14.85 14.51 9.43
CA PHE A 35 -15.35 13.80 10.60
C PHE A 35 -15.17 14.57 11.92
N GLY A 36 -14.80 15.84 11.88
CA GLY A 36 -14.66 16.69 13.08
C GLY A 36 -13.58 16.24 14.06
N ILE A 37 -12.52 15.59 13.55
CA ILE A 37 -11.38 15.14 14.36
C ILE A 37 -10.42 16.32 14.53
N ASP A 38 -10.15 16.74 15.77
CA ASP A 38 -9.20 17.82 16.11
C ASP A 38 -7.74 17.34 15.97
N ALA A 39 -7.34 17.07 14.72
CA ALA A 39 -6.02 16.59 14.38
C ALA A 39 -5.53 17.12 13.04
N VAL A 40 -4.20 17.13 12.87
CA VAL A 40 -3.53 17.40 11.60
C VAL A 40 -2.50 16.34 11.29
N LEU A 41 -2.31 16.05 10.01
CA LEU A 41 -1.19 15.23 9.53
C LEU A 41 -0.22 16.08 8.70
N LEU A 42 1.05 16.14 9.12
CA LEU A 42 2.08 17.01 8.53
C LEU A 42 3.23 16.20 7.90
N PRO A 43 3.64 16.49 6.65
CA PRO A 43 4.82 15.89 6.06
C PRO A 43 6.12 16.45 6.62
N MET A 44 7.07 15.56 6.93
CA MET A 44 8.35 15.92 7.53
C MET A 44 9.48 15.38 6.64
N GLN A 45 10.22 16.26 5.95
CA GLN A 45 11.36 15.82 5.17
C GLN A 45 12.55 15.57 6.09
N VAL A 46 12.92 14.29 6.26
CA VAL A 46 13.96 13.88 7.20
C VAL A 46 14.90 12.90 6.49
N PRO A 47 16.18 13.22 6.30
CA PRO A 47 17.15 12.29 5.72
C PRO A 47 17.32 11.03 6.58
N VAL A 48 17.71 9.91 5.95
CA VAL A 48 17.92 8.61 6.65
C VAL A 48 18.83 8.74 7.87
N ARG A 49 19.94 9.50 7.74
CA ARG A 49 20.92 9.68 8.83
C ARG A 49 20.34 10.34 10.08
N ASP A 50 19.29 11.15 9.94
CA ASP A 50 18.69 11.95 11.00
C ASP A 50 17.39 11.31 11.53
N PHE A 51 16.90 10.25 10.87
CA PHE A 51 15.58 9.68 11.09
C PHE A 51 15.35 9.17 12.51
N ALA A 52 16.27 8.35 13.05
CA ALA A 52 16.09 7.76 14.38
C ALA A 52 16.02 8.82 15.49
N VAL A 53 16.87 9.86 15.39
CA VAL A 53 16.89 10.99 16.32
C VAL A 53 15.59 11.78 16.22
N PHE A 54 15.17 12.12 15.00
CA PHE A 54 13.89 12.80 14.76
C PHE A 54 12.71 12.00 15.31
N PHE A 55 12.64 10.70 15.00
CA PHE A 55 11.55 9.82 15.40
C PHE A 55 11.35 9.82 16.91
N LYS A 56 12.41 9.53 17.67
CA LYS A 56 12.34 9.52 19.15
C LYS A 56 12.06 10.92 19.72
N SER A 57 12.70 11.96 19.17
CA SER A 57 12.54 13.34 19.67
C SER A 57 11.15 13.91 19.41
N ALA A 58 10.55 13.62 18.24
CA ALA A 58 9.21 14.07 17.89
C ALA A 58 8.16 13.52 18.86
N PHE A 59 8.33 12.27 19.29
CA PHE A 59 7.44 11.67 20.29
C PHE A 59 7.60 12.28 21.70
N LEU A 60 8.63 13.07 22.01
CA LEU A 60 8.69 13.82 23.27
C LEU A 60 7.53 14.84 23.38
N ALA A 61 7.03 15.34 22.25
CA ALA A 61 5.83 16.15 22.21
C ALA A 61 4.60 15.27 22.48
N ARG A 62 3.94 15.49 23.62
CA ARG A 62 2.81 14.66 24.08
C ARG A 62 1.59 14.71 23.18
N ASN A 63 1.44 15.76 22.36
CA ASN A 63 0.36 15.88 21.39
C ASN A 63 0.70 15.21 20.03
N VAL A 64 1.90 14.68 19.83
CA VAL A 64 2.21 13.78 18.71
C VAL A 64 1.68 12.38 19.03
N ARG A 65 0.61 12.00 18.34
CA ARG A 65 -0.14 10.76 18.61
C ARG A 65 0.24 9.61 17.71
N GLY A 66 0.85 9.89 16.57
CA GLY A 66 1.32 8.85 15.68
C GLY A 66 2.10 9.39 14.50
N MET A 67 2.65 8.46 13.74
CA MET A 67 3.29 8.74 12.46
C MET A 67 2.81 7.76 11.40
N VAL A 68 2.70 8.24 10.17
CA VAL A 68 2.66 7.39 8.98
C VAL A 68 4.04 7.45 8.34
N ILE A 69 4.64 6.33 7.97
CA ILE A 69 6.05 6.31 7.57
C ILE A 69 6.14 6.23 6.04
N ALA A 70 6.74 7.24 5.43
CA ALA A 70 7.01 7.24 4.00
C ALA A 70 8.40 6.63 3.70
N PRO A 71 8.63 6.15 2.46
CA PRO A 71 9.97 5.75 2.04
C PRO A 71 11.01 6.87 2.26
N PRO A 72 12.27 6.53 2.58
CA PRO A 72 12.83 5.18 2.71
C PRO A 72 12.76 4.59 4.14
N HIS A 73 12.03 5.21 5.06
CA HIS A 73 12.22 4.98 6.50
C HIS A 73 11.52 3.75 7.08
N LYS A 74 10.57 3.14 6.35
CA LYS A 74 9.72 2.06 6.89
C LYS A 74 10.48 0.89 7.55
N PRO A 75 11.61 0.39 7.01
CA PRO A 75 12.39 -0.67 7.68
C PRO A 75 13.07 -0.22 8.97
N LEU A 76 13.49 1.05 9.04
CA LEU A 76 14.23 1.59 10.19
C LEU A 76 13.39 1.69 11.46
N VAL A 77 12.06 1.67 11.31
CA VAL A 77 11.13 1.88 12.41
C VAL A 77 11.00 0.65 13.29
N VAL A 78 11.18 -0.55 12.75
CA VAL A 78 10.94 -1.81 13.48
C VAL A 78 11.73 -1.86 14.80
N ASP A 79 13.01 -1.49 14.76
CA ASP A 79 13.91 -1.51 15.92
C ASP A 79 13.73 -0.31 16.87
N LEU A 80 12.87 0.65 16.51
CA LEU A 80 12.59 1.85 17.30
C LEU A 80 11.29 1.74 18.11
N LEU A 81 10.53 0.66 17.94
CA LEU A 81 9.23 0.46 18.58
C LEU A 81 9.33 -0.36 19.85
N ASP A 82 8.38 -0.15 20.76
CA ASP A 82 8.16 -1.00 21.93
C ASP A 82 7.36 -2.26 21.54
N GLY A 83 6.53 -2.16 20.48
CA GLY A 83 5.78 -3.28 19.92
C GLY A 83 5.54 -3.11 18.41
N CYS A 84 5.52 -4.21 17.68
CA CYS A 84 5.27 -4.21 16.24
C CYS A 84 4.28 -5.33 15.90
N GLY A 85 3.24 -5.04 15.09
CA GLY A 85 2.26 -6.01 14.64
C GLY A 85 2.86 -7.18 13.83
N LEU A 86 2.09 -8.26 13.67
CA LEU A 86 2.57 -9.46 12.96
C LEU A 86 3.08 -9.11 11.57
N PHE A 87 2.33 -8.32 10.82
CA PHE A 87 2.66 -7.96 9.44
C PHE A 87 3.95 -7.16 9.39
N GLY A 88 4.10 -6.18 10.29
CA GLY A 88 5.32 -5.39 10.35
C GLY A 88 6.56 -6.22 10.68
N ARG A 89 6.44 -7.21 11.58
CA ARG A 89 7.54 -8.14 11.90
C ARG A 89 7.89 -9.06 10.73
N VAL A 90 6.89 -9.65 10.08
CA VAL A 90 7.10 -10.58 8.96
C VAL A 90 7.59 -9.86 7.71
N ALA A 91 7.09 -8.66 7.41
CA ALA A 91 7.63 -7.86 6.31
C ALA A 91 8.95 -7.17 6.64
N GLY A 92 9.30 -7.03 7.93
CA GLY A 92 10.48 -6.28 8.39
C GLY A 92 10.36 -4.78 8.13
N SER A 93 9.15 -4.23 8.26
CA SER A 93 8.84 -2.85 7.88
C SER A 93 7.57 -2.36 8.56
N VAL A 94 7.50 -1.06 8.87
CA VAL A 94 6.33 -0.44 9.50
C VAL A 94 5.94 0.81 8.72
N ASN A 95 4.65 0.95 8.39
CA ASN A 95 4.12 2.15 7.74
C ASN A 95 3.27 3.02 8.67
N VAL A 96 2.94 2.57 9.87
CA VAL A 96 2.17 3.34 10.85
C VAL A 96 2.69 3.10 12.25
N VAL A 97 2.75 4.16 13.05
CA VAL A 97 3.14 4.14 14.46
C VAL A 97 2.13 4.94 15.26
N ARG A 98 1.73 4.43 16.42
CA ARG A 98 0.90 5.15 17.39
C ARG A 98 1.59 5.23 18.74
N ARG A 99 1.29 6.28 19.48
CA ARG A 99 1.49 6.36 20.93
C ARG A 99 0.27 5.74 21.61
N THR A 100 0.48 4.72 22.42
CA THR A 100 -0.58 4.11 23.25
C THR A 100 -0.90 4.99 24.47
N GLU A 101 -1.98 4.68 25.19
CA GLU A 101 -2.31 5.33 26.45
C GLU A 101 -1.23 5.14 27.52
N GLY A 102 -0.51 4.01 27.47
CA GLY A 102 0.65 3.71 28.32
C GLY A 102 1.96 4.32 27.84
N ASP A 103 1.92 5.27 26.91
CA ASP A 103 3.07 5.99 26.34
C ASP A 103 4.07 5.14 25.52
N GLN A 104 3.73 3.89 25.24
CA GLN A 104 4.50 3.01 24.37
C GLN A 104 4.28 3.37 22.89
N LEU A 105 5.30 3.11 22.08
CA LEU A 105 5.25 3.25 20.63
C LEU A 105 5.02 1.88 19.99
N GLU A 106 3.84 1.73 19.40
CA GLU A 106 3.46 0.53 18.67
C GLU A 106 3.34 0.83 17.18
N GLY A 107 3.81 -0.07 16.32
CA GLY A 107 3.68 0.07 14.88
C GLY A 107 3.10 -1.13 14.18
N ASP A 108 2.61 -0.90 12.97
CA ASP A 108 2.11 -1.95 12.09
C ASP A 108 2.31 -1.59 10.61
N LEU A 109 1.84 -2.47 9.72
CA LEU A 109 2.03 -2.35 8.28
C LEU A 109 0.73 -2.62 7.52
N PHE A 110 0.12 -1.55 7.00
CA PHE A 110 -1.17 -1.62 6.30
C PHE A 110 -1.09 -1.47 4.76
N ASP A 111 0.12 -1.49 4.18
CA ASP A 111 0.28 -1.47 2.72
C ASP A 111 -0.45 -2.68 2.09
N GLY A 112 -0.28 -3.87 2.69
CA GLY A 112 -0.88 -5.11 2.20
C GLY A 112 -2.40 -5.10 2.26
N GLU A 113 -2.99 -4.69 3.39
CA GLU A 113 -4.45 -4.59 3.52
C GLU A 113 -5.04 -3.54 2.59
N GLY A 114 -4.31 -2.45 2.34
CA GLY A 114 -4.69 -1.49 1.30
C GLY A 114 -4.83 -2.15 -0.07
N LEU A 115 -3.88 -3.03 -0.44
CA LEU A 115 -3.97 -3.77 -1.68
C LEU A 115 -5.17 -4.72 -1.68
N ILE A 116 -5.37 -5.52 -0.63
CA ILE A 116 -6.50 -6.46 -0.54
C ILE A 116 -7.83 -5.73 -0.71
N GLY A 117 -8.01 -4.60 0.00
CA GLY A 117 -9.20 -3.78 -0.15
C GLY A 117 -9.38 -3.22 -1.56
N ALA A 118 -8.29 -2.89 -2.27
CA ALA A 118 -8.34 -2.43 -3.65
C ALA A 118 -8.69 -3.55 -4.64
N LEU A 119 -8.14 -4.74 -4.45
CA LEU A 119 -8.50 -5.92 -5.26
C LEU A 119 -9.98 -6.26 -5.08
N ASP A 120 -10.48 -6.26 -3.84
CA ASP A 120 -11.89 -6.48 -3.54
C ASP A 120 -12.79 -5.37 -4.12
N HIS A 121 -12.38 -4.10 -4.02
CA HIS A 121 -13.10 -2.97 -4.62
C HIS A 121 -13.26 -3.11 -6.14
N CYS A 122 -12.19 -3.53 -6.81
CA CYS A 122 -12.13 -3.72 -8.26
C CYS A 122 -12.63 -5.11 -8.71
N ASN A 123 -13.10 -5.97 -7.80
CA ASN A 123 -13.47 -7.36 -8.04
C ASN A 123 -12.34 -8.23 -8.66
N ILE A 124 -11.08 -7.86 -8.49
CA ILE A 124 -9.95 -8.63 -9.04
C ILE A 124 -9.76 -9.90 -8.18
N PRO A 125 -9.86 -11.10 -8.77
CA PRO A 125 -9.71 -12.33 -8.01
C PRO A 125 -8.23 -12.56 -7.63
N PHE A 126 -7.98 -12.82 -6.35
CA PHE A 126 -6.68 -13.28 -5.85
C PHE A 126 -6.79 -14.52 -4.96
N ARG A 127 -7.98 -14.78 -4.39
CA ARG A 127 -8.21 -15.89 -3.47
C ARG A 127 -8.18 -17.22 -4.24
N GLY A 128 -7.36 -18.15 -3.79
CA GLY A 128 -7.11 -19.42 -4.50
C GLY A 128 -6.48 -19.22 -5.88
N LYS A 129 -5.80 -18.09 -6.11
CA LYS A 129 -5.19 -17.74 -7.41
C LYS A 129 -3.68 -17.77 -7.37
N ARG A 130 -3.09 -17.80 -8.57
CA ARG A 130 -1.65 -17.66 -8.80
C ARG A 130 -1.31 -16.19 -9.00
N VAL A 131 -0.49 -15.64 -8.11
CA VAL A 131 -0.10 -14.23 -8.11
C VAL A 131 1.40 -14.09 -8.39
N LEU A 132 1.76 -13.24 -9.34
CA LEU A 132 3.14 -12.83 -9.58
C LEU A 132 3.35 -11.41 -9.06
N ILE A 133 4.30 -11.22 -8.16
CA ILE A 133 4.73 -9.92 -7.64
C ILE A 133 6.08 -9.59 -8.24
N LEU A 134 6.13 -8.49 -8.98
CA LEU A 134 7.36 -7.94 -9.55
C LEU A 134 7.94 -6.92 -8.57
N GLY A 135 9.16 -7.18 -8.12
CA GLY A 135 9.85 -6.49 -7.04
C GLY A 135 9.81 -7.30 -5.73
N ALA A 136 10.85 -7.14 -4.92
CA ALA A 136 10.98 -7.74 -3.59
C ALA A 136 11.38 -6.68 -2.55
N GLY A 137 10.90 -5.44 -2.74
CA GLY A 137 11.04 -4.34 -1.78
C GLY A 137 10.00 -4.39 -0.66
N VAL A 138 10.01 -3.35 0.17
CA VAL A 138 9.13 -3.23 1.35
C VAL A 138 7.64 -3.41 1.02
N SER A 139 7.14 -2.71 0.00
CA SER A 139 5.71 -2.82 -0.37
C SER A 139 5.40 -4.20 -0.95
N ALA A 140 6.32 -4.81 -1.70
CA ALA A 140 6.16 -6.17 -2.22
C ALA A 140 6.06 -7.20 -1.09
N ALA A 141 6.92 -7.09 -0.06
CA ALA A 141 6.84 -7.94 1.12
C ALA A 141 5.52 -7.75 1.90
N ALA A 142 5.07 -6.50 2.08
CA ALA A 142 3.78 -6.20 2.72
C ALA A 142 2.60 -6.83 1.98
N ILE A 143 2.62 -6.70 0.65
CA ILE A 143 1.61 -7.27 -0.26
C ILE A 143 1.61 -8.79 -0.18
N GLY A 144 2.78 -9.43 -0.23
CA GLY A 144 2.88 -10.88 -0.10
C GLY A 144 2.36 -11.39 1.25
N VAL A 145 2.65 -10.68 2.34
CA VAL A 145 2.12 -11.01 3.68
C VAL A 145 0.59 -11.01 3.66
N ALA A 146 -0.05 -9.96 3.15
CA ALA A 146 -1.51 -9.87 3.11
C ALA A 146 -2.16 -10.89 2.15
N LEU A 147 -1.49 -11.21 1.04
CA LEU A 147 -1.95 -12.27 0.13
C LEU A 147 -1.82 -13.67 0.75
N ALA A 148 -0.81 -13.90 1.59
CA ALA A 148 -0.55 -15.18 2.23
C ALA A 148 -1.33 -15.40 3.54
N GLU A 149 -1.70 -14.33 4.26
CA GLU A 149 -2.35 -14.41 5.58
C GLU A 149 -3.63 -15.27 5.56
N GLY A 150 -4.43 -15.16 4.50
CA GLY A 150 -5.67 -15.91 4.35
C GLY A 150 -5.48 -17.41 4.08
N GLY A 151 -4.23 -17.88 3.94
CA GLY A 151 -3.88 -19.24 3.54
C GLY A 151 -4.51 -19.64 2.21
N THR A 152 -4.63 -20.95 1.96
CA THR A 152 -5.25 -21.47 0.73
C THR A 152 -6.76 -21.20 0.59
N VAL A 153 -7.45 -20.80 1.68
CA VAL A 153 -8.90 -20.57 1.68
C VAL A 153 -9.25 -19.13 1.34
N ASN A 154 -8.60 -18.16 2.01
CA ASN A 154 -8.91 -16.74 1.90
C ASN A 154 -7.75 -15.91 1.31
N GLY A 155 -6.61 -16.53 1.04
CA GLY A 155 -5.42 -15.94 0.44
C GLY A 155 -5.13 -16.48 -0.96
N ALA A 156 -4.00 -16.08 -1.53
CA ALA A 156 -3.52 -16.63 -2.79
C ALA A 156 -3.02 -18.07 -2.61
N GLU A 157 -3.28 -18.93 -3.59
CA GLU A 157 -2.80 -20.31 -3.59
C GLU A 157 -1.28 -20.36 -3.78
N TYR A 158 -0.79 -19.50 -4.68
CA TYR A 158 0.61 -19.48 -5.10
C TYR A 158 1.06 -18.04 -5.30
N ILE A 159 2.14 -17.65 -4.63
CA ILE A 159 2.72 -16.30 -4.70
C ILE A 159 4.15 -16.44 -5.20
N ALA A 160 4.42 -15.91 -6.39
CA ALA A 160 5.77 -15.82 -6.93
C ALA A 160 6.32 -14.40 -6.81
N PHE A 161 7.56 -14.29 -6.32
CA PHE A 161 8.33 -13.06 -6.35
C PHE A 161 9.39 -13.10 -7.44
N HIS A 162 9.53 -12.00 -8.17
CA HIS A 162 10.66 -11.76 -9.06
C HIS A 162 11.29 -10.41 -8.76
N ASP A 163 12.61 -10.34 -8.65
CA ASP A 163 13.35 -9.07 -8.55
C ASP A 163 14.66 -9.21 -9.32
N SER A 164 15.07 -8.17 -10.04
CA SER A 164 16.31 -8.20 -10.83
C SER A 164 17.56 -8.20 -9.96
N ALA A 165 17.46 -7.76 -8.71
CA ALA A 165 18.54 -7.87 -7.75
C ALA A 165 18.59 -9.29 -7.16
N ALA A 166 19.69 -9.98 -7.42
CA ALA A 166 19.94 -11.34 -6.96
C ALA A 166 19.67 -11.50 -5.45
N GLY A 167 18.97 -12.57 -5.10
CA GLY A 167 18.70 -12.96 -3.71
C GLY A 167 17.55 -12.21 -3.01
N LYS A 168 17.08 -11.05 -3.51
CA LYS A 168 15.98 -10.31 -2.85
C LYS A 168 14.67 -11.09 -2.87
N ALA A 169 14.25 -11.57 -4.05
CA ALA A 169 13.04 -12.36 -4.19
C ALA A 169 13.10 -13.64 -3.33
N ALA A 170 14.23 -14.34 -3.36
CA ALA A 170 14.45 -15.55 -2.56
C ALA A 170 14.33 -15.27 -1.05
N GLY A 171 14.90 -14.16 -0.57
CA GLY A 171 14.84 -13.78 0.85
C GLY A 171 13.42 -13.46 1.31
N VAL A 172 12.66 -12.70 0.53
CA VAL A 172 11.24 -12.40 0.85
C VAL A 172 10.39 -13.66 0.79
N ALA A 173 10.53 -14.46 -0.27
CA ALA A 173 9.73 -15.67 -0.45
C ALA A 173 9.96 -16.68 0.68
N ALA A 174 11.22 -16.99 1.01
CA ALA A 174 11.56 -17.92 2.09
C ALA A 174 11.02 -17.45 3.45
N LYS A 175 11.02 -16.14 3.71
CA LYS A 175 10.46 -15.58 4.95
C LYS A 175 8.94 -15.73 5.01
N LEU A 176 8.22 -15.54 3.91
CA LEU A 176 6.76 -15.65 3.90
C LEU A 176 6.31 -17.11 3.92
N ASP A 177 6.96 -17.99 3.14
CA ASP A 177 6.68 -19.43 3.07
C ASP A 177 6.85 -20.11 4.44
N ALA A 178 7.85 -19.70 5.22
CA ALA A 178 8.06 -20.22 6.56
C ALA A 178 7.01 -19.78 7.61
N PHE A 179 6.21 -18.75 7.32
CA PHE A 179 5.27 -18.14 8.27
C PHE A 179 3.79 -18.38 7.93
N PHE A 180 3.45 -18.61 6.66
CA PHE A 180 2.07 -18.72 6.20
C PHE A 180 1.79 -20.05 5.51
N ASP A 181 0.52 -20.48 5.56
CA ASP A 181 0.02 -21.67 4.87
C ASP A 181 -0.36 -21.32 3.40
N ALA A 182 0.64 -20.85 2.65
CA ALA A 182 0.55 -20.51 1.23
C ALA A 182 1.85 -20.89 0.53
N THR A 183 1.81 -21.29 -0.75
CA THR A 183 3.04 -21.58 -1.48
C THR A 183 3.69 -20.26 -1.91
N VAL A 184 4.82 -19.90 -1.30
CA VAL A 184 5.52 -18.65 -1.63
C VAL A 184 6.92 -18.94 -2.16
N VAL A 185 7.20 -18.53 -3.39
CA VAL A 185 8.46 -18.85 -4.07
C VAL A 185 9.10 -17.63 -4.72
N ALA A 186 10.39 -17.74 -5.00
CA ALA A 186 11.08 -16.85 -5.92
C ALA A 186 11.19 -17.50 -7.30
N VAL A 187 11.07 -16.70 -8.35
CA VAL A 187 11.20 -17.15 -9.74
C VAL A 187 12.28 -16.35 -10.48
N ASP A 188 12.99 -17.03 -11.37
CA ASP A 188 14.15 -16.47 -12.08
C ASP A 188 13.77 -15.52 -13.21
N SER A 189 12.49 -15.42 -13.57
CA SER A 189 12.00 -14.58 -14.66
C SER A 189 10.73 -13.80 -14.30
N ASN A 190 10.52 -12.68 -14.99
CA ASN A 190 9.30 -11.87 -14.93
C ASN A 190 8.22 -12.35 -15.93
N ALA A 191 8.28 -13.61 -16.36
CA ALA A 191 7.32 -14.20 -17.30
C ALA A 191 5.92 -14.26 -16.64
N PRO A 192 4.90 -13.61 -17.22
CA PRO A 192 3.58 -13.51 -16.60
C PRO A 192 2.61 -14.63 -16.95
N GLU A 193 2.96 -15.57 -17.83
CA GLU A 193 2.11 -16.69 -18.23
C GLU A 193 1.67 -17.53 -17.03
N GLY A 194 0.41 -17.95 -17.01
CA GLY A 194 -0.13 -18.86 -15.99
C GLY A 194 -0.33 -18.21 -14.62
N TYR A 195 -0.31 -16.89 -14.52
CA TYR A 195 -0.71 -16.13 -13.33
C TYR A 195 -2.05 -15.42 -13.57
N ASP A 196 -2.99 -15.54 -12.62
CA ASP A 196 -4.27 -14.84 -12.68
C ASP A 196 -4.15 -13.35 -12.35
N LEU A 197 -3.15 -12.98 -11.53
CA LEU A 197 -2.89 -11.62 -11.09
C LEU A 197 -1.40 -11.33 -11.14
N VAL A 198 -1.03 -10.23 -11.81
CA VAL A 198 0.34 -9.70 -11.79
C VAL A 198 0.35 -8.34 -11.09
N ILE A 199 1.24 -8.17 -10.13
CA ILE A 199 1.38 -6.94 -9.33
C ILE A 199 2.75 -6.33 -9.62
N ASN A 200 2.79 -5.12 -10.18
CA ASN A 200 4.01 -4.34 -10.24
C ASN A 200 4.23 -3.60 -8.92
N ALA A 201 5.26 -4.02 -8.19
CA ALA A 201 5.78 -3.36 -6.99
C ALA A 201 7.21 -2.81 -7.18
N THR A 202 7.67 -2.71 -8.44
CA THR A 202 8.95 -2.11 -8.82
C THR A 202 8.81 -0.59 -9.05
N PRO A 203 9.91 0.18 -9.09
CA PRO A 203 9.86 1.57 -9.51
C PRO A 203 9.75 1.78 -11.03
N LEU A 204 9.73 0.73 -11.85
CA LEU A 204 9.73 0.85 -13.31
C LEU A 204 8.43 1.49 -13.81
N GLY A 205 8.56 2.59 -14.56
CA GLY A 205 7.46 3.46 -15.01
C GLY A 205 7.44 4.82 -14.32
N LEU A 206 8.31 5.03 -13.32
CA LEU A 206 8.51 6.33 -12.68
C LEU A 206 9.45 7.25 -13.47
N VAL A 207 10.34 6.69 -14.30
CA VAL A 207 11.27 7.44 -15.14
C VAL A 207 10.86 7.27 -16.61
N GLU A 208 10.93 8.36 -17.36
CA GLU A 208 10.68 8.32 -18.80
C GLU A 208 11.71 7.42 -19.50
N GLY A 209 11.24 6.51 -20.35
CA GLY A 209 12.09 5.53 -21.03
C GLY A 209 12.37 4.24 -20.23
N ASP A 210 11.85 4.11 -19.00
CA ASP A 210 11.88 2.83 -18.27
C ASP A 210 11.30 1.70 -19.14
N ALA A 211 11.96 0.55 -19.13
CA ALA A 211 11.39 -0.67 -19.69
C ALA A 211 10.14 -1.10 -18.91
N LEU A 212 9.22 -1.80 -19.57
CA LEU A 212 8.11 -2.43 -18.86
C LEU A 212 8.65 -3.52 -17.91
N PRO A 213 8.07 -3.65 -16.69
CA PRO A 213 8.49 -4.66 -15.73
C PRO A 213 8.19 -6.10 -16.19
N LEU A 214 7.34 -6.28 -17.20
CA LEU A 214 7.01 -7.54 -17.85
C LEU A 214 6.59 -7.31 -19.32
N ASP A 215 6.60 -8.36 -20.13
CA ASP A 215 6.01 -8.31 -21.48
C ASP A 215 4.50 -8.59 -21.43
N VAL A 216 3.72 -7.51 -21.53
CA VAL A 216 2.25 -7.56 -21.41
C VAL A 216 1.62 -8.42 -22.51
N ALA A 217 2.28 -8.66 -23.64
CA ALA A 217 1.75 -9.53 -24.70
C ALA A 217 1.69 -11.01 -24.27
N ARG A 218 2.45 -11.38 -23.24
CA ARG A 218 2.54 -12.75 -22.71
C ARG A 218 1.58 -13.04 -21.55
N MET A 219 0.88 -12.03 -21.00
CA MET A 219 -0.14 -12.29 -19.98
C MET A 219 -1.27 -13.18 -20.54
N ASP A 220 -1.92 -13.98 -19.70
CA ASP A 220 -3.13 -14.68 -20.16
C ASP A 220 -4.30 -13.69 -20.30
N SER A 221 -5.25 -13.97 -21.20
CA SER A 221 -6.38 -13.06 -21.46
C SER A 221 -7.32 -12.86 -20.27
N HIS A 222 -7.31 -13.80 -19.32
CA HIS A 222 -8.07 -13.72 -18.08
C HIS A 222 -7.31 -12.97 -16.97
N ALA A 223 -6.00 -12.74 -17.13
CA ALA A 223 -5.16 -12.19 -16.08
C ALA A 223 -5.48 -10.71 -15.82
N ALA A 224 -5.39 -10.32 -14.56
CA ALA A 224 -5.46 -8.93 -14.13
C ALA A 224 -4.07 -8.38 -13.81
N LEU A 225 -3.92 -7.07 -13.96
CA LEU A 225 -2.73 -6.32 -13.60
C LEU A 225 -3.04 -5.28 -12.51
N PHE A 226 -2.16 -5.17 -11.52
CA PHE A 226 -2.21 -4.08 -10.53
C PHE A 226 -0.84 -3.39 -10.44
N ASP A 227 -0.79 -2.08 -10.66
CA ASP A 227 0.44 -1.30 -10.62
C ASP A 227 0.43 -0.33 -9.43
N ILE A 228 1.26 -0.57 -8.41
CA ILE A 228 1.21 0.20 -7.15
C ILE A 228 1.76 1.63 -7.28
N LEU A 229 2.28 1.99 -8.45
CA LEU A 229 2.80 3.34 -8.68
C LEU A 229 1.68 4.38 -8.55
N LEU A 230 2.05 5.59 -8.10
CA LEU A 230 1.11 6.70 -7.86
C LEU A 230 1.42 7.95 -8.70
N ARG A 231 2.41 7.87 -9.61
CA ARG A 231 2.87 8.97 -10.46
C ARG A 231 2.89 8.52 -11.91
N ASN A 232 2.89 9.50 -12.82
CA ASN A 232 2.89 9.28 -14.27
C ASN A 232 1.71 8.41 -14.74
N GLN A 233 0.54 8.63 -14.17
CA GLN A 233 -0.65 7.79 -14.35
C GLN A 233 -1.52 8.25 -15.53
N PRO A 234 -2.14 7.32 -16.28
CA PRO A 234 -1.94 5.86 -16.21
C PRO A 234 -0.51 5.49 -16.62
N THR A 235 0.16 4.55 -15.94
CA THR A 235 1.56 4.18 -16.26
C THR A 235 1.71 3.55 -17.64
N PRO A 236 2.93 3.51 -18.23
CA PRO A 236 3.17 2.76 -19.46
C PRO A 236 2.67 1.30 -19.40
N LEU A 237 2.82 0.65 -18.25
CA LEU A 237 2.38 -0.72 -18.03
C LEU A 237 0.85 -0.84 -18.05
N VAL A 238 0.13 0.01 -17.32
CA VAL A 238 -1.34 0.04 -17.31
C VAL A 238 -1.89 0.33 -18.71
N ARG A 239 -1.29 1.31 -19.43
CA ARG A 239 -1.69 1.61 -20.81
C ARG A 239 -1.48 0.42 -21.76
N ALA A 240 -0.36 -0.29 -21.63
CA ALA A 240 -0.08 -1.47 -22.44
C ALA A 240 -1.09 -2.60 -22.17
N ALA A 241 -1.49 -2.80 -20.91
CA ALA A 241 -2.50 -3.79 -20.55
C ALA A 241 -3.89 -3.43 -21.11
N TRP A 242 -4.31 -2.17 -20.97
CA TRP A 242 -5.56 -1.68 -21.55
C TRP A 242 -5.59 -1.78 -23.08
N ALA A 243 -4.47 -1.50 -23.76
CA ALA A 243 -4.37 -1.66 -25.21
C ALA A 243 -4.59 -3.12 -25.68
N ARG A 244 -4.34 -4.09 -24.80
CA ARG A 244 -4.62 -5.51 -25.04
C ARG A 244 -6.02 -5.96 -24.55
N GLY A 245 -6.80 -5.05 -23.97
CA GLY A 245 -8.11 -5.36 -23.39
C GLY A 245 -8.03 -6.12 -22.06
N LEU A 246 -6.87 -6.14 -21.40
CA LEU A 246 -6.72 -6.73 -20.06
C LEU A 246 -7.28 -5.79 -18.99
N HIS A 247 -7.72 -6.39 -17.89
CA HIS A 247 -8.07 -5.61 -16.71
C HIS A 247 -6.79 -5.13 -16.01
N ALA A 248 -6.65 -3.81 -15.85
CA ALA A 248 -5.50 -3.21 -15.18
C ALA A 248 -5.90 -2.04 -14.30
N GLN A 249 -5.29 -1.96 -13.11
CA GLN A 249 -5.56 -0.93 -12.10
C GLN A 249 -4.28 -0.23 -11.65
N ALA A 250 -4.39 1.08 -11.39
CA ALA A 250 -3.35 1.86 -10.74
C ALA A 250 -3.49 1.84 -9.21
N GLY A 251 -2.42 2.16 -8.49
CA GLY A 251 -2.33 2.04 -7.02
C GLY A 251 -3.13 3.05 -6.21
N PHE A 252 -3.95 3.91 -6.82
CA PHE A 252 -4.72 4.92 -6.07
C PHE A 252 -5.71 4.30 -5.10
N GLU A 253 -6.41 3.26 -5.54
CA GLU A 253 -7.40 2.59 -4.70
C GLU A 253 -6.73 1.88 -3.51
N MET A 254 -5.51 1.33 -3.69
CA MET A 254 -4.71 0.79 -2.60
C MET A 254 -4.47 1.85 -1.50
N LEU A 255 -4.15 3.08 -1.89
CA LEU A 255 -3.94 4.20 -0.97
C LEU A 255 -5.22 4.62 -0.23
N ILE A 256 -6.38 4.51 -0.88
CA ILE A 256 -7.67 4.83 -0.26
C ILE A 256 -8.07 3.73 0.72
N GLN A 257 -7.92 2.47 0.32
CA GLN A 257 -8.36 1.32 1.09
C GLN A 257 -7.53 1.08 2.35
N GLN A 258 -6.27 1.57 2.41
CA GLN A 258 -5.49 1.59 3.65
C GLN A 258 -5.95 2.66 4.66
N MET A 259 -6.67 3.71 4.26
CA MET A 259 -7.04 4.81 5.18
C MET A 259 -7.91 4.37 6.36
N PRO A 260 -8.96 3.55 6.17
CA PRO A 260 -9.72 2.99 7.29
C PRO A 260 -8.87 2.19 8.29
N HIS A 261 -7.79 1.54 7.85
CA HIS A 261 -6.91 0.79 8.73
C HIS A 261 -6.13 1.76 9.62
N TYR A 262 -5.55 2.82 9.04
CA TYR A 262 -4.89 3.87 9.82
C TYR A 262 -5.82 4.55 10.83
N LEU A 263 -7.00 4.99 10.40
CA LEU A 263 -7.94 5.71 11.26
C LEU A 263 -8.31 4.87 12.47
N ARG A 264 -8.65 3.59 12.26
CA ARG A 264 -8.97 2.67 13.36
C ARG A 264 -7.78 2.43 14.27
N TYR A 265 -6.57 2.27 13.70
CA TYR A 265 -5.36 2.07 14.49
C TYR A 265 -5.04 3.28 15.38
N PHE A 266 -5.35 4.49 14.90
CA PHE A 266 -5.26 5.74 15.65
C PHE A 266 -6.45 6.01 16.59
N GLY A 267 -7.39 5.07 16.72
CA GLY A 267 -8.54 5.20 17.63
C GLY A 267 -9.78 5.88 17.04
N HIS A 268 -9.77 6.24 15.75
CA HIS A 268 -10.90 6.88 15.06
C HIS A 268 -11.80 5.83 14.37
N ALA A 269 -12.33 4.89 15.15
CA ALA A 269 -13.07 3.73 14.63
C ALA A 269 -14.35 4.11 13.85
N ASP A 270 -15.05 5.16 14.26
CA ASP A 270 -16.27 5.63 13.59
C ASP A 270 -15.94 6.24 12.23
N ALA A 271 -14.93 7.11 12.16
CA ALA A 271 -14.45 7.67 10.90
C ALA A 271 -13.95 6.57 9.96
N ALA A 272 -13.26 5.55 10.50
CA ALA A 272 -12.83 4.39 9.73
C ALA A 272 -13.99 3.58 9.15
N THR A 273 -15.08 3.41 9.91
CA THR A 273 -16.29 2.70 9.47
C THR A 273 -17.03 3.51 8.40
N ALA A 274 -17.22 4.82 8.63
CA ALA A 274 -17.84 5.71 7.66
C ALA A 274 -17.05 5.79 6.35
N LEU A 275 -15.72 5.83 6.43
CA LEU A 275 -14.87 5.87 5.24
C LEU A 275 -14.92 4.58 4.41
N ARG A 276 -15.10 3.41 5.05
CA ARG A 276 -15.33 2.15 4.31
C ARG A 276 -16.65 2.16 3.55
N ALA A 277 -17.66 2.84 4.08
CA ALA A 277 -18.96 2.95 3.43
C ALA A 277 -18.93 3.92 2.23
N ASP A 278 -18.24 5.06 2.38
CA ASP A 278 -18.07 6.04 1.30
C ASP A 278 -16.69 6.74 1.38
N ALA A 279 -15.85 6.44 0.38
CA ALA A 279 -14.54 7.05 0.19
C ALA A 279 -14.44 7.92 -1.08
N ASN A 280 -15.56 8.28 -1.72
CA ASN A 280 -15.53 8.99 -3.01
C ASN A 280 -14.82 10.33 -2.93
N PHE A 281 -14.98 11.08 -1.83
CA PHE A 281 -14.25 12.33 -1.65
C PHE A 281 -12.73 12.15 -1.60
N LEU A 282 -12.23 10.99 -1.13
CA LEU A 282 -10.80 10.69 -1.21
C LEU A 282 -10.37 10.37 -2.64
N ARG A 283 -11.21 9.68 -3.42
CA ARG A 283 -10.97 9.43 -4.85
C ARG A 283 -10.83 10.74 -5.62
N GLU A 284 -11.73 11.70 -5.38
CA GLU A 284 -11.67 13.05 -5.98
C GLU A 284 -10.37 13.79 -5.63
N ILE A 285 -9.80 13.55 -4.44
CA ILE A 285 -8.54 14.15 -4.00
C ILE A 285 -7.32 13.51 -4.67
N VAL A 286 -7.32 12.18 -4.87
CA VAL A 286 -6.09 11.44 -5.24
C VAL A 286 -6.02 11.06 -6.71
N TYR A 287 -7.16 10.76 -7.35
CA TYR A 287 -7.19 10.37 -8.76
C TYR A 287 -6.80 11.58 -9.63
N PRO A 288 -5.93 11.39 -10.63
CA PRO A 288 -5.62 12.43 -11.59
C PRO A 288 -6.85 12.71 -12.47
N PRO A 289 -6.99 13.94 -13.01
CA PRO A 289 -8.13 14.30 -13.86
C PRO A 289 -8.40 13.31 -15.00
N ALA A 290 -7.34 12.76 -15.61
CA ALA A 290 -7.44 11.78 -16.69
C ALA A 290 -8.13 10.46 -16.30
N MET A 291 -8.22 10.16 -15.00
CA MET A 291 -8.84 8.93 -14.46
C MET A 291 -10.11 9.22 -13.65
N HIS A 292 -10.63 10.46 -13.66
CA HIS A 292 -11.85 10.82 -12.90
C HIS A 292 -13.10 10.06 -13.37
N GLY A 293 -13.11 9.57 -14.62
CA GLY A 293 -14.18 8.67 -15.10
C GLY A 293 -14.34 7.41 -14.26
N GLU A 294 -13.24 6.88 -13.70
CA GLU A 294 -13.25 5.69 -12.85
C GLU A 294 -13.93 5.91 -11.49
N ILE A 295 -14.04 7.17 -11.04
CA ILE A 295 -14.73 7.48 -9.78
C ILE A 295 -16.23 7.23 -9.94
N ALA A 296 -16.80 7.67 -11.06
CA ALA A 296 -18.23 7.51 -11.36
C ALA A 296 -18.55 6.11 -11.91
N GLN A 297 -17.62 5.53 -12.67
CA GLN A 297 -17.74 4.20 -13.29
C GLN A 297 -16.49 3.38 -12.98
N PRO A 298 -16.40 2.76 -11.79
CA PRO A 298 -15.24 1.97 -11.41
C PRO A 298 -15.00 0.85 -12.41
N ILE A 299 -13.77 0.73 -12.89
CA ILE A 299 -13.37 -0.40 -13.73
C ILE A 299 -13.38 -1.63 -12.82
N ARG A 300 -14.34 -2.52 -13.01
CA ARG A 300 -14.44 -3.78 -12.27
C ARG A 300 -14.00 -4.93 -13.16
N TYR A 301 -13.32 -5.89 -12.56
CA TYR A 301 -12.94 -7.10 -13.25
C TYR A 301 -14.23 -7.88 -13.57
N HIS A 302 -14.36 -8.22 -14.85
CA HIS A 302 -15.43 -9.06 -15.36
C HIS A 302 -14.77 -10.18 -16.17
N SER A 303 -14.81 -11.41 -15.68
CA SER A 303 -14.40 -12.55 -16.50
C SER A 303 -15.49 -12.79 -17.53
N ALA A 304 -15.17 -12.59 -18.82
CA ALA A 304 -16.06 -12.98 -19.92
C ALA A 304 -16.22 -14.51 -20.04
N ASN A 305 -15.50 -15.29 -19.22
CA ASN A 305 -15.42 -16.76 -19.30
C ASN A 305 -15.85 -17.46 -18.00
N VAL A 306 -16.91 -16.99 -17.36
CA VAL A 306 -17.70 -17.83 -16.44
C VAL A 306 -19.16 -17.75 -16.87
N ALA A 307 -19.47 -18.54 -17.91
CA ALA A 307 -20.82 -18.99 -18.25
C ALA A 307 -20.88 -20.49 -17.99
#